data_AF-A0A921LAQ4-F1
#
_entry.id   AF-A0A921LAQ4-F1
#
_cell.length_a   1.000
_cell.length_b   1.000
_cell.length_c   1.000
_cell.angle_alpha   90.00
_cell.angle_beta   90.00
_cell.angle_gamma   90.00
#
_symmetry.space_group_name_H-M   'P 1'
#
loop_
_entity.id
_entity.type
_entity.pdbx_description
1 polymer ?
#
loop_
_entity_poly.entity_id
_entity_poly.type
_entity_poly.pdbx_seq_one_letter_code
_entity_poly.pdbx_strand_id
1 'polypeptide(L)'
;INKYFVAYLNALHKANGTAPVQLSQDLMSYATQRAQQQDGLNLDHSTADRDMSENLEGGGFDYMKYAGVKSDKDAAYFMLKSWYDEDNNYSTPGQSGHFGHRAALIYSGPNVGLGITNKDAAFEADWNYDTLSSFQQLYNFTGTDPNTKFISKDAI
;
A
#
# COMPACT_ATOMS: atom_id res chain seq x y z
N ILE A 1 5.32 11.74 -7.42
CA ILE A 1 4.35 10.83 -6.74
C ILE A 1 4.79 10.43 -5.33
N ASN A 2 5.92 9.71 -5.15
CA ASN A 2 6.41 9.22 -3.84
C ASN A 2 6.35 10.25 -2.68
N LYS A 3 6.76 11.51 -2.93
CA LYS A 3 6.68 12.61 -1.95
C LYS A 3 5.24 12.87 -1.45
N TYR A 4 4.25 12.84 -2.33
CA TYR A 4 2.84 13.00 -1.94
C TYR A 4 2.32 11.72 -1.28
N PHE A 5 2.75 10.55 -1.76
CA PHE A 5 2.34 9.27 -1.18
C PHE A 5 2.76 9.15 0.28
N VAL A 6 4.03 9.43 0.61
CA VAL A 6 4.49 9.38 2.01
C VAL A 6 3.80 10.43 2.89
N ALA A 7 3.43 11.59 2.31
CA ALA A 7 2.70 12.62 3.05
C ALA A 7 1.27 12.15 3.39
N TYR A 8 0.56 11.56 2.42
CA TYR A 8 -0.75 10.94 2.67
C TYR A 8 -0.63 9.74 3.62
N LEU A 9 0.37 8.87 3.44
CA LEU A 9 0.62 7.75 4.33
C LEU A 9 0.85 8.24 5.77
N ASN A 10 1.64 9.29 5.98
CA ASN A 10 1.83 9.88 7.31
C ASN A 10 0.55 10.51 7.89
N ALA A 11 -0.34 11.05 7.06
CA ALA A 11 -1.66 11.46 7.51
C ALA A 11 -2.53 10.25 7.92
N LEU A 12 -2.43 9.13 7.21
CA LEU A 12 -3.08 7.86 7.56
C LEU A 12 -2.54 7.30 8.89
N HIS A 13 -1.22 7.26 9.05
CA HIS A 13 -0.57 6.85 10.31
C HIS A 13 -1.06 7.70 11.48
N LYS A 14 -1.06 9.03 11.33
CA LYS A 14 -1.59 9.95 12.34
C LYS A 14 -3.06 9.68 12.69
N ALA A 15 -3.91 9.39 11.69
CA ALA A 15 -5.32 9.09 11.93
C ALA A 15 -5.54 7.79 12.73
N ASN A 16 -4.63 6.83 12.57
CA ASN A 16 -4.70 5.51 13.21
C ASN A 16 -3.79 5.38 14.45
N GLY A 17 -3.06 6.44 14.81
CA GLY A 17 -2.22 6.46 16.01
C GLY A 17 -0.89 5.70 15.87
N THR A 18 -0.40 5.51 14.64
CA THR A 18 0.87 4.84 14.36
C THR A 18 1.99 5.84 14.05
N ALA A 19 3.25 5.39 14.15
CA ALA A 19 4.42 6.24 13.99
C ALA A 19 4.61 6.66 12.51
N PRO A 20 5.04 7.90 12.23
CA PRO A 20 5.27 8.32 10.85
C PRO A 20 6.43 7.55 10.22
N VAL A 21 6.39 7.45 8.90
CA VAL A 21 7.38 6.80 8.05
C VAL A 21 8.11 7.79 7.15
N GLN A 22 9.21 7.34 6.56
CA GLN A 22 10.02 8.14 5.64
C GLN A 22 10.35 7.39 4.36
N LEU A 23 10.59 8.13 3.28
CA LEU A 23 11.02 7.54 2.02
C LEU A 23 12.46 7.02 2.15
N SER A 24 12.68 5.81 1.64
CA SER A 24 14.01 5.27 1.40
C SER A 24 14.26 5.13 -0.10
N GLN A 25 15.42 5.61 -0.56
CA GLN A 25 15.81 5.46 -1.96
C GLN A 25 15.98 3.98 -2.34
N ASP A 26 16.47 3.15 -1.42
CA ASP A 26 16.57 1.71 -1.63
C ASP A 26 15.19 1.08 -1.79
N LEU A 27 14.23 1.40 -0.90
CA LEU A 27 12.88 0.83 -0.99
C LEU A 27 12.07 1.36 -2.17
N MET A 28 12.26 2.61 -2.59
CA MET A 28 11.66 3.09 -3.84
C MET A 28 12.21 2.33 -5.06
N SER A 29 13.51 2.01 -5.05
CA SER A 29 14.15 1.25 -6.13
C SER A 29 13.66 -0.20 -6.13
N TYR A 30 13.58 -0.82 -4.94
CA TYR A 30 13.07 -2.17 -4.76
C TYR A 30 11.58 -2.27 -5.13
N ALA A 31 10.73 -1.36 -4.66
CA ALA A 31 9.32 -1.33 -5.06
C ALA A 31 9.16 -1.16 -6.58
N THR A 32 10.03 -0.39 -7.24
CA THR A 32 9.99 -0.28 -8.71
C THR A 32 10.36 -1.60 -9.38
N GLN A 33 11.36 -2.31 -8.87
CA GLN A 33 11.72 -3.65 -9.34
C GLN A 33 10.56 -4.64 -9.12
N ARG A 34 9.92 -4.61 -7.95
CA ARG A 34 8.79 -5.47 -7.61
C ARG A 34 7.60 -5.23 -8.53
N ALA A 35 7.25 -3.97 -8.79
CA ALA A 35 6.21 -3.62 -9.77
C ALA A 35 6.56 -4.10 -11.20
N GLN A 36 7.83 -4.10 -11.60
CA GLN A 36 8.26 -4.63 -12.91
C GLN A 36 8.16 -6.17 -13.01
N GLN A 37 8.25 -6.87 -11.88
CA GLN A 37 8.18 -8.34 -11.83
C GLN A 37 6.75 -8.87 -11.93
N GLN A 38 5.73 -8.04 -11.75
CA GLN A 38 4.32 -8.45 -11.79
C GLN A 38 3.71 -8.54 -13.21
N ASP A 39 4.53 -8.47 -14.27
CA ASP A 39 4.03 -8.48 -15.66
C ASP A 39 3.22 -9.75 -15.96
N GLY A 40 2.01 -9.57 -16.50
CA GLY A 40 1.13 -10.66 -16.90
C GLY A 40 -0.08 -10.92 -16.00
N LEU A 41 -0.49 -9.96 -15.16
CA LEU A 41 -1.69 -10.03 -14.29
C LEU A 41 -1.64 -11.13 -13.22
N ASN A 42 -0.44 -11.56 -12.82
CA ASN A 42 -0.25 -12.57 -11.77
C ASN A 42 0.55 -11.95 -10.62
N LEU A 43 -0.14 -11.25 -9.72
CA LEU A 43 0.48 -10.65 -8.54
C LEU A 43 1.00 -11.77 -7.63
N ASP A 44 2.32 -11.88 -7.49
CA ASP A 44 2.98 -12.97 -6.77
C ASP A 44 4.03 -12.45 -5.78
N HIS A 45 3.67 -12.50 -4.50
CA HIS A 45 4.54 -12.17 -3.38
C HIS A 45 5.69 -13.18 -3.20
N SER A 46 5.54 -14.43 -3.63
CA SER A 46 6.53 -15.49 -3.39
C SER A 46 7.85 -15.29 -4.14
N THR A 47 7.85 -14.39 -5.13
CA THR A 47 9.03 -14.03 -5.93
C THR A 47 9.88 -12.92 -5.31
N ALA A 48 9.43 -12.33 -4.18
CA ALA A 48 10.20 -11.34 -3.45
C ALA A 48 11.50 -11.96 -2.90
N ASP A 49 12.62 -11.27 -3.06
CA ASP A 49 13.93 -11.70 -2.54
C ASP A 49 14.26 -11.08 -1.17
N ARG A 50 13.36 -10.25 -0.64
CA ARG A 50 13.45 -9.62 0.68
C ARG A 50 12.18 -9.89 1.49
N ASP A 51 12.34 -10.18 2.77
CA ASP A 51 11.24 -10.28 3.73
C ASP A 51 10.84 -8.88 4.20
N MET A 52 9.82 -8.33 3.56
CA MET A 52 9.33 -6.96 3.76
C MET A 52 7.80 -6.94 3.80
N SER A 53 7.22 -5.85 4.30
CA SER A 53 5.79 -5.60 4.14
C SER A 53 5.54 -5.09 2.73
N GLU A 54 4.84 -5.90 1.92
CA GLU A 54 4.60 -5.65 0.50
C GLU A 54 3.11 -5.53 0.21
N ASN A 55 2.74 -4.52 -0.58
CA ASN A 55 1.47 -4.51 -1.33
C ASN A 55 1.75 -4.54 -2.83
N LEU A 56 0.96 -5.31 -3.56
CA LEU A 56 1.00 -5.39 -5.02
C LEU A 56 -0.33 -4.92 -5.61
N GLU A 57 -0.29 -4.32 -6.79
CA GLU A 57 -1.49 -3.92 -7.53
C GLU A 57 -1.30 -4.09 -9.03
N GLY A 58 -2.26 -4.72 -9.71
CA GLY A 58 -2.28 -4.89 -11.17
C GLY A 58 -2.77 -3.65 -11.92
N GLY A 59 -2.57 -2.47 -11.33
CA GLY A 59 -3.07 -1.18 -11.77
C GLY A 59 -1.98 -0.11 -11.73
N GLY A 60 -1.32 0.09 -12.86
CA GLY A 60 -0.27 1.10 -13.05
C GLY A 60 -0.78 2.40 -13.68
N PHE A 61 0.13 3.15 -14.31
CA PHE A 61 -0.20 4.43 -14.94
C PHE A 61 -1.30 4.36 -16.01
N ASP A 62 -1.43 3.25 -16.74
CA ASP A 62 -2.46 3.09 -17.75
C ASP A 62 -3.86 3.06 -17.12
N TYR A 63 -4.00 2.34 -16.00
CA TYR A 63 -5.25 2.30 -15.25
C TYR A 63 -5.56 3.65 -14.59
N MET A 64 -4.57 4.31 -13.99
CA MET A 64 -4.73 5.66 -13.44
C MET A 64 -5.23 6.66 -14.50
N LYS A 65 -4.66 6.60 -15.71
CA LYS A 65 -5.06 7.44 -16.83
C LYS A 65 -6.50 7.17 -17.24
N TYR A 66 -6.89 5.90 -17.32
CA TYR A 66 -8.27 5.48 -17.58
C TYR A 66 -9.23 5.97 -16.49
N ALA A 67 -8.84 5.86 -15.22
CA ALA A 67 -9.59 6.35 -14.06
C ALA A 67 -9.61 7.89 -13.92
N GLY A 68 -8.96 8.61 -14.86
CA GLY A 68 -9.01 10.07 -14.92
C GLY A 68 -8.05 10.79 -13.96
N VAL A 69 -7.05 10.10 -13.40
CA VAL A 69 -5.99 10.71 -12.58
C VAL A 69 -5.16 11.68 -13.44
N LYS A 70 -4.97 12.93 -12.98
CA LYS A 70 -4.33 14.00 -13.77
C LYS A 70 -3.05 14.58 -13.16
N SER A 71 -2.73 14.25 -11.92
CA SER A 71 -1.57 14.83 -11.21
C SER A 71 -0.86 13.81 -10.34
N ASP A 72 0.39 14.10 -10.02
CA ASP A 72 1.20 13.31 -9.10
C ASP A 72 0.57 13.17 -7.70
N LYS A 73 -0.12 14.22 -7.23
CA LYS A 73 -0.84 14.22 -5.96
C LYS A 73 -2.07 13.32 -6.03
N ASP A 74 -2.82 13.38 -7.14
CA ASP A 74 -3.96 12.49 -7.36
C ASP A 74 -3.52 11.03 -7.48
N ALA A 75 -2.42 10.75 -8.18
CA ALA A 75 -1.89 9.40 -8.32
C ALA A 75 -1.47 8.81 -6.97
N ALA A 76 -0.83 9.62 -6.12
CA ALA A 76 -0.47 9.20 -4.77
C ALA A 76 -1.71 8.87 -3.91
N TYR A 77 -2.73 9.74 -3.93
CA TYR A 77 -3.97 9.49 -3.19
C TYR A 77 -4.72 8.28 -3.73
N PHE A 78 -4.76 8.14 -5.06
CA PHE A 78 -5.40 7.02 -5.75
C PHE A 78 -4.80 5.68 -5.32
N MET A 79 -3.47 5.54 -5.35
CA MET A 79 -2.79 4.31 -4.90
C MET A 79 -3.07 3.99 -3.44
N LEU A 80 -2.95 5.00 -2.56
CA LEU A 80 -3.23 4.79 -1.14
C LEU A 80 -4.66 4.32 -0.90
N LYS A 81 -5.64 4.93 -1.60
CA LYS A 81 -7.05 4.56 -1.50
C LYS A 81 -7.33 3.18 -2.09
N SER A 82 -6.75 2.84 -3.23
CA SER A 82 -6.94 1.54 -3.90
C SER A 82 -6.63 0.38 -2.97
N TRP A 83 -5.43 0.41 -2.35
CA TRP A 83 -5.04 -0.57 -1.34
C TRP A 83 -5.83 -0.48 -0.04
N TYR A 84 -6.18 0.74 0.42
CA TYR A 84 -6.92 0.86 1.66
C TYR A 84 -8.33 0.28 1.55
N ASP A 85 -9.04 0.49 0.43
CA ASP A 85 -10.43 0.08 0.28
C ASP A 85 -10.58 -1.43 0.06
N GLU A 86 -9.58 -2.12 -0.48
CA GLU A 86 -9.55 -3.59 -0.67
C GLU A 86 -10.63 -4.12 -1.64
N ASP A 87 -11.26 -3.24 -2.43
CA ASP A 87 -12.39 -3.55 -3.32
C ASP A 87 -12.08 -4.66 -4.35
N ASN A 88 -10.81 -4.82 -4.72
CA ASN A 88 -10.33 -5.81 -5.69
C ASN A 88 -9.31 -6.80 -5.10
N ASN A 89 -9.38 -7.05 -3.78
CA ASN A 89 -8.49 -8.02 -3.14
C ASN A 89 -8.86 -9.46 -3.53
N TYR A 90 -7.86 -10.33 -3.64
CA TYR A 90 -8.01 -11.76 -3.88
C TYR A 90 -8.82 -12.45 -2.78
N SER A 91 -8.56 -12.11 -1.51
CA SER A 91 -9.38 -12.57 -0.39
C SER A 91 -10.68 -11.76 -0.33
N THR A 92 -11.83 -12.44 -0.25
CA THR A 92 -13.14 -11.76 -0.18
C THR A 92 -13.40 -11.17 1.21
N PRO A 93 -14.28 -10.15 1.35
CA PRO A 93 -14.68 -9.63 2.66
C PRO A 93 -15.10 -10.75 3.63
N GLY A 94 -14.63 -10.66 4.87
CA GLY A 94 -14.84 -11.67 5.90
C GLY A 94 -13.81 -12.81 5.94
N GLN A 95 -12.82 -12.82 5.03
CA GLN A 95 -11.71 -13.78 5.04
C GLN A 95 -10.42 -13.14 5.56
N SER A 96 -9.58 -13.94 6.22
CA SER A 96 -8.21 -13.54 6.53
C SER A 96 -7.45 -13.16 5.25
N GLY A 97 -6.62 -12.13 5.35
CA GLY A 97 -5.89 -11.52 4.24
C GLY A 97 -6.66 -10.44 3.47
N HIS A 98 -7.99 -10.33 3.64
CA HIS A 98 -8.78 -9.30 2.93
C HIS A 98 -8.35 -7.87 3.29
N PHE A 99 -7.92 -7.61 4.52
CA PHE A 99 -7.40 -6.30 4.95
C PHE A 99 -5.87 -6.24 4.99
N GLY A 100 -5.19 -7.12 4.26
CA GLY A 100 -3.73 -7.21 4.25
C GLY A 100 -3.05 -5.94 3.76
N HIS A 101 -3.55 -5.34 2.67
CA HIS A 101 -2.96 -4.12 2.14
C HIS A 101 -3.21 -2.93 3.07
N ARG A 102 -4.43 -2.83 3.62
CA ARG A 102 -4.78 -1.85 4.65
C ARG A 102 -3.86 -1.95 5.87
N ALA A 103 -3.59 -3.18 6.33
CA ALA A 103 -2.68 -3.42 7.44
C ALA A 103 -1.25 -3.00 7.12
N ALA A 104 -0.74 -3.35 5.94
CA ALA A 104 0.60 -2.96 5.48
C ALA A 104 0.76 -1.43 5.41
N LEU A 105 -0.28 -0.70 4.99
CA LEU A 105 -0.24 0.76 5.00
C LEU A 105 -0.18 1.31 6.43
N ILE A 106 -1.12 0.94 7.30
CA ILE A 106 -1.24 1.52 8.66
C ILE A 106 -0.03 1.17 9.55
N TYR A 107 0.53 -0.03 9.39
CA TYR A 107 1.57 -0.56 10.26
C TYR A 107 2.94 -0.70 9.57
N SER A 108 3.15 0.01 8.46
CA SER A 108 4.45 0.07 7.75
C SER A 108 5.53 0.79 8.55
N GLY A 109 6.79 0.51 8.24
CA GLY A 109 7.91 1.42 8.53
C GLY A 109 9.02 0.84 9.41
N PRO A 110 10.09 1.62 9.64
CA PRO A 110 10.15 3.08 9.48
C PRO A 110 10.41 3.60 8.06
N ASN A 111 11.00 2.80 7.18
CA ASN A 111 11.25 3.21 5.80
C ASN A 111 10.22 2.62 4.84
N VAL A 112 9.88 3.37 3.79
CA VAL A 112 8.94 2.95 2.75
C VAL A 112 9.38 3.36 1.35
N GLY A 113 8.78 2.74 0.33
CA GLY A 113 8.91 3.11 -1.08
C GLY A 113 7.71 2.69 -1.91
N LEU A 114 7.38 3.49 -2.93
CA LEU A 114 6.35 3.18 -3.93
C LEU A 114 6.99 3.07 -5.32
N GLY A 115 6.70 1.99 -6.02
CA GLY A 115 7.04 1.76 -7.42
C GLY A 115 5.78 1.66 -8.27
N ILE A 116 5.77 2.31 -9.43
CA ILE A 116 4.65 2.26 -10.38
C ILE A 116 5.21 2.08 -11.79
N THR A 117 4.73 1.09 -12.51
CA THR A 117 4.95 0.89 -13.95
C THR A 117 3.70 1.30 -14.73
N ASN A 118 3.68 1.07 -16.04
CA ASN A 118 2.46 1.34 -16.82
C ASN A 118 1.29 0.42 -16.41
N LYS A 119 1.60 -0.81 -15.98
CA LYS A 119 0.60 -1.85 -15.74
C LYS A 119 0.40 -2.18 -14.27
N ASP A 120 1.45 -2.03 -13.45
CA ASP A 120 1.47 -2.56 -12.09
C ASP A 120 2.05 -1.53 -11.12
N ALA A 121 1.81 -1.74 -9.83
CA ALA A 121 2.41 -0.96 -8.76
C ALA A 121 2.76 -1.85 -7.58
N ALA A 122 3.74 -1.42 -6.80
CA ALA A 122 4.15 -2.08 -5.57
C ALA A 122 4.50 -1.05 -4.50
N PHE A 123 4.14 -1.35 -3.26
CA PHE A 123 4.55 -0.62 -2.08
C PHE A 123 5.37 -1.54 -1.20
N GLU A 124 6.54 -1.06 -0.80
CA GLU A 124 7.49 -1.78 0.05
C GLU A 124 7.74 -0.99 1.32
N ALA A 125 7.77 -1.70 2.44
CA ALA A 125 8.08 -1.12 3.72
C ALA A 125 8.87 -2.08 4.59
N ASP A 126 9.74 -1.53 5.43
CA ASP A 126 10.29 -2.30 6.55
C ASP A 126 9.14 -2.85 7.41
N TRP A 127 9.34 -4.03 7.98
CA TRP A 127 8.46 -4.53 9.04
C TRP A 127 8.61 -3.66 10.30
N ASN A 128 7.49 -3.12 10.76
CA ASN A 128 7.44 -2.48 12.07
C ASN A 128 7.09 -3.52 13.15
N TYR A 129 8.13 -4.09 13.77
CA TYR A 129 7.98 -5.14 14.78
C TYR A 129 7.20 -4.70 16.03
N ASP A 130 7.19 -3.40 16.36
CA ASP A 130 6.44 -2.87 17.50
C ASP A 130 4.91 -2.94 17.26
N THR A 131 4.50 -2.92 15.99
CA THR A 131 3.08 -2.98 15.58
C THR A 131 2.71 -4.28 14.88
N LEU A 132 3.61 -5.27 14.81
CA LEU A 132 3.38 -6.51 14.05
C LEU A 132 2.15 -7.29 14.55
N SER A 133 1.88 -7.26 15.86
CA SER A 133 0.66 -7.88 16.41
C SER A 133 -0.62 -7.19 15.92
N SER A 134 -0.59 -5.87 15.76
CA SER A 134 -1.72 -5.08 15.27
C SER A 134 -1.91 -5.28 13.76
N PHE A 135 -0.82 -5.39 13.02
CA PHE A 135 -0.83 -5.85 11.62
C PHE A 135 -1.50 -7.22 11.52
N GLN A 136 -1.05 -8.21 12.30
CA GLN A 136 -1.59 -9.57 12.27
C GLN A 136 -3.07 -9.62 12.69
N GLN A 137 -3.49 -8.79 13.64
CA GLN A 137 -4.90 -8.71 14.03
C GLN A 137 -5.77 -8.21 12.88
N LEU A 138 -5.34 -7.15 12.18
CA LEU A 138 -6.09 -6.62 11.04
C LEU A 138 -6.05 -7.57 9.84
N TYR A 139 -4.90 -8.15 9.54
CA TYR A 139 -4.74 -9.17 8.50
C TYR A 139 -5.69 -10.35 8.74
N ASN A 140 -5.79 -10.85 9.97
CA ASN A 140 -6.64 -11.98 10.34
C ASN A 140 -8.09 -11.59 10.67
N PHE A 141 -8.47 -10.33 10.50
CA PHE A 141 -9.82 -9.88 10.79
C PHE A 141 -10.81 -10.46 9.78
N THR A 142 -11.81 -11.19 10.28
CA THR A 142 -12.82 -11.90 9.47
C THR A 142 -14.19 -11.20 9.48
N GLY A 143 -14.25 -9.95 9.95
CA GLY A 143 -15.41 -9.09 9.74
C GLY A 143 -15.36 -8.38 8.39
N THR A 144 -16.31 -7.47 8.16
CA THR A 144 -16.42 -6.71 6.90
C THR A 144 -16.01 -5.23 7.04
N ASP A 145 -15.88 -4.72 8.27
CA ASP A 145 -15.55 -3.32 8.53
C ASP A 145 -14.69 -3.20 9.80
N PRO A 146 -13.35 -3.28 9.67
CA PRO A 146 -12.44 -3.11 10.79
C PRO A 146 -12.38 -1.63 11.19
N ASN A 147 -12.37 -1.37 12.49
CA ASN A 147 -12.29 -0.03 13.08
C ASN A 147 -10.94 0.65 12.79
N THR A 148 -10.79 1.16 11.58
CA THR A 148 -9.64 1.89 11.05
C THR A 148 -10.14 3.19 10.44
N LYS A 149 -9.27 4.20 10.30
CA LYS A 149 -9.66 5.51 9.79
C LYS A 149 -8.93 5.81 8.49
N PHE A 150 -9.69 6.14 7.44
CA PHE A 150 -9.12 6.69 6.23
C PHE A 150 -9.08 8.22 6.26
N ILE A 151 -8.27 8.79 5.37
CA ILE A 151 -8.06 10.23 5.27
C ILE A 151 -8.76 10.82 4.06
N SER A 152 -9.11 12.11 4.16
CA SER A 152 -9.60 12.87 3.00
C SER A 152 -8.47 13.17 2.02
N LYS A 153 -8.83 13.44 0.77
CA LYS A 153 -7.90 13.89 -0.26
C LYS A 153 -7.23 15.24 0.08
N ASP A 154 -7.88 16.06 0.90
CA ASP A 154 -7.39 17.38 1.32
C ASP A 154 -6.49 17.32 2.58
N ALA A 155 -6.12 16.12 3.05
CA ALA A 155 -5.30 15.93 4.23
C ALA A 155 -3.84 16.45 4.09
N ILE A 156 -3.39 16.73 2.87
CA ILE A 156 -2.06 17.31 2.56
C ILE A 156 -2.16 18.46 1.56
#